data_AF-A0A1R3VE85-F1
#
_entry.id   AF-A0A1R3VE85-F1
#
_cell.length_a   1.000
_cell.length_b   1.000
_cell.length_c   1.000
_cell.angle_alpha   90.00
_cell.angle_beta   90.00
_cell.angle_gamma   90.00
#
_symmetry.space_group_name_H-M   'P 1'
#
loop_
_entity.id
_entity.type
_entity.pdbx_description
1 polymer ?
#
loop_
_entity_poly.entity_id
_entity_poly.type
_entity_poly.pdbx_seq_one_letter_code
_entity_poly.pdbx_strand_id
1 'polypeptide(L)' 'MKAGDLARKHGISEATLYNWKAKYGGMDVSDAKRLKALEERERLRDRPSQ' A
#
# COMPACT_ATOMS: atom_id res chain seq x y z
N MET A 1 10.99 5.10 -16.51
CA MET A 1 10.97 5.94 -15.29
C MET A 1 11.73 5.21 -14.20
N LYS A 2 12.80 5.79 -13.62
CA LYS A 2 13.59 5.12 -12.59
C LYS A 2 12.91 5.26 -11.21
N ALA A 3 13.16 4.30 -10.31
CA ALA A 3 12.59 4.29 -8.97
C ALA A 3 12.88 5.60 -8.22
N GLY A 4 14.11 6.12 -8.32
CA GLY A 4 14.50 7.41 -7.74
C GLY A 4 13.78 8.64 -8.27
N ASP A 5 13.31 8.63 -9.52
CA ASP A 5 12.51 9.74 -10.06
C ASP A 5 11.10 9.74 -9.45
N LEU A 6 10.53 8.55 -9.33
CA LEU A 6 9.21 8.35 -8.73
C LEU A 6 9.23 8.64 -7.22
N ALA A 7 10.26 8.19 -6.52
CA ALA A 7 10.50 8.46 -5.11
C ALA A 7 10.54 9.97 -4.84
N ARG A 8 11.37 10.71 -5.60
CA ARG A 8 11.46 12.19 -5.50
C ARG A 8 10.15 12.89 -5.82
N LYS A 9 9.44 12.47 -6.87
CA LYS A 9 8.15 13.04 -7.27
C LYS A 9 7.07 12.89 -6.18
N HIS A 10 7.09 11.77 -5.46
CA HIS A 10 6.10 11.48 -4.42
C HIS A 10 6.60 11.80 -2.99
N GLY A 11 7.79 12.39 -2.84
CA GLY A 11 8.35 12.75 -1.54
C GLY A 11 8.64 11.55 -0.64
N ILE A 12 8.88 10.37 -1.22
CA ILE A 12 9.18 9.14 -0.50
C ILE A 12 10.61 8.69 -0.80
N SER A 13 11.17 7.82 0.05
CA SER A 13 12.47 7.20 -0.22
C SER A 13 12.35 6.08 -1.27
N GLU A 14 13.44 5.78 -1.98
CA GLU A 14 13.49 4.63 -2.88
C GLU A 14 13.22 3.31 -2.13
N ALA A 15 13.70 3.18 -0.89
CA ALA A 15 13.43 2.02 -0.04
C ALA A 15 11.93 1.83 0.23
N THR A 16 11.21 2.92 0.51
CA THR A 16 9.74 2.89 0.68
C THR A 16 9.05 2.41 -0.59
N LEU A 17 9.48 2.91 -1.75
CA LEU A 17 8.94 2.51 -3.04
C LEU A 17 9.23 1.03 -3.35
N TYR A 18 10.43 0.54 -3.05
CA TYR A 18 10.77 -0.88 -3.18
C TYR A 18 9.92 -1.77 -2.28
N ASN A 19 9.68 -1.36 -1.03
CA ASN A 19 8.82 -2.10 -0.11
C ASN A 19 7.38 -2.21 -0.64
N TRP A 20 6.83 -1.12 -1.19
CA TRP A 20 5.51 -1.16 -1.82
C TRP A 20 5.50 -2.00 -3.08
N LYS A 21 6.55 -1.94 -3.91
CA LYS A 21 6.66 -2.79 -5.09
C LYS A 21 6.79 -4.27 -4.72
N ALA A 22 7.48 -4.61 -3.63
CA ALA A 22 7.55 -5.98 -3.13
C ALA A 22 6.19 -6.47 -2.59
N LYS A 23 5.46 -5.61 -1.86
CA LYS A 23 4.17 -5.97 -1.26
C LYS A 23 3.00 -5.98 -2.28
N TYR A 24 3.02 -5.07 -3.25
CA TYR A 24 1.88 -4.81 -4.15
C TYR A 24 2.24 -4.85 -5.64
N GLY A 25 3.52 -5.00 -6.02
CA GLY A 25 3.95 -4.80 -7.41
C GLY A 25 3.52 -5.89 -8.41
N GLY A 26 2.99 -7.02 -7.93
CA GLY A 26 2.35 -8.05 -8.76
C GLY A 26 0.82 -8.07 -8.65
N MET A 27 0.22 -7.09 -7.96
CA MET A 27 -1.20 -7.03 -7.65
C MET A 27 -1.90 -6.06 -8.61
N ASP A 28 -3.05 -6.45 -9.16
CA ASP A 28 -3.90 -5.52 -9.90
C ASP A 28 -4.44 -4.43 -8.96
N VAL A 29 -4.73 -3.24 -9.50
CA VAL A 29 -5.31 -2.14 -8.72
C VAL A 29 -6.61 -2.56 -8.03
N SER A 30 -7.40 -3.43 -8.67
CA SER A 30 -8.65 -3.97 -8.13
C SER A 30 -8.41 -4.86 -6.91
N ASP A 31 -7.36 -5.70 -6.97
CA ASP A 31 -6.97 -6.57 -5.87
C ASP A 31 -6.41 -5.76 -4.69
N ALA A 32 -5.61 -4.72 -4.97
CA ALA A 32 -5.09 -3.83 -3.93
C ALA A 32 -6.21 -3.06 -3.21
N LYS A 33 -7.24 -2.60 -3.94
CA LYS A 33 -8.43 -1.97 -3.36
C LYS A 33 -9.21 -2.95 -2.49
N ARG A 34 -9.39 -4.19 -2.94
CA ARG A 34 -10.08 -5.23 -2.18
C ARG A 34 -9.34 -5.57 -0.89
N LEU A 35 -8.00 -5.69 -0.95
CA LEU A 35 -7.17 -5.94 0.22
C LEU A 35 -7.32 -4.82 1.26
N LYS A 36 -7.21 -3.55 0.84
CA LYS A 36 -7.40 -2.41 1.74
C LYS A 36 -8.78 -2.42 2.41
N ALA A 37 -9.83 -2.71 1.64
CA ALA A 37 -11.19 -2.78 2.18
C ALA A 37 -11.36 -3.92 3.20
N LEU A 38 -10.67 -5.06 3.00
CA LEU A 38 -10.64 -6.15 3.97
C LEU A 38 -9.91 -5.75 5.25
N GLU A 39 -8.68 -5.22 5.14
CA GLU A 39 -7.89 -4.73 6.29
C GLU A 39 -8.68 -3.69 7.11
N GLU A 40 -9.41 -2.78 6.45
CA GLU A 40 -10.25 -1.79 7.11
C GLU A 40 -11.44 -2.42 7.87
N ARG A 41 -12.10 -3.42 7.28
CA ARG A 41 -13.19 -4.15 7.94
C ARG A 41 -12.70 -4.94 9.15
N GLU A 42 -11.52 -5.54 9.05
CA GLU A 42 -10.91 -6.24 10.20
C GLU A 42 -10.56 -5.26 11.33
N ARG A 43 -9.99 -4.10 10.99
CA ARG A 43 -9.71 -3.04 11.96
C ARG A 43 -10.98 -2.51 12.63
N LEU A 44 -12.09 -2.41 11.90
CA LEU A 44 -13.38 -1.99 12.45
C LEU A 44 -14.02 -3.07 13.33
N ARG A 45 -13.86 -4.36 12.98
CA ARG A 45 -14.31 -5.49 13.80
C ARG A 45 -13.52 -5.58 15.11
N ASP A 46 -12.22 -5.31 15.06
CA ASP A 46 -11.32 -5.40 16.21
C ASP A 46 -11.32 -4.14 17.08
N ARG A 47 -12.12 -3.13 16.73
CA ARG A 47 -12.41 -2.03 17.66
C ARG A 47 -13.35 -2.56 18.73
N PRO A 48 -12.91 -2.70 19.99
CA PRO A 48 -13.86 -2.95 21.07
C PRO A 48 -14.81 -1.78 21.10
N SER A 49 -16.11 -2.09 21.13
CA SER A 49 -17.17 -1.14 21.44
C SER A 49 -16.71 -0.32 22.64
N GLN A 50 -16.57 1.01 22.48
CA GLN A 50 -16.43 1.88 23.64
C GLN A 50 -17.64 1.72 24.56
#